data_AF-A0A291RSD7-F1
#
_entry.id   AF-A0A291RSD7-F1
#
_cell.length_a   1.000
_cell.length_b   1.000
_cell.length_c   1.000
_cell.angle_alpha   90.00
_cell.angle_beta   90.00
_cell.angle_gamma   90.00
#
_symmetry.space_group_name_H-M   'P 1'
#
loop_
_entity.id
_entity.type
_entity.pdbx_description
1 polymer ?
#
loop_
_entity_poly.entity_id
_entity_poly.type
_entity_poly.pdbx_seq_one_letter_code
_entity_poly.pdbx_strand_id
1 'polypeptide(L)'
;MPPPPTSGRTGVSTRRSSCADDGSRRPAGPMRPPRKRRIARTIRANQKRLPSRRHETFPGEAAHVVSPVRRCYCERSVLEAAFPPFRHSGYGVMRRCASTGHRKPILSRLLVLGAVLLAACLVRPGYDGARAESTPEHGTPLADPPPVVLDRSLADAGVRATGLRYLSSPAMTEVTGAVYLPAGTPPPGGWPVIAYAHATTGVENRCAPSQAANMFGNLPTVTRLLQQGWAVVMSDYRGLGSPGGHPYMYAPSAADDVLDAVRAAQTTVPELGRSIVLYGVSQGGQATAKAAELAATYTPELTVRGVALNSPPLDITGLVDAIDHKSWSLTQTAVIAMVARGVQALHPDIRLDDYIHGDLLPWAQGPMPCTTETAYLETARHDPAWFSFTGDHARALMADYLDRSRLPRTKLPFPVFISRGTADTLATTAWQDDAVTRMCRAGDHLTQHLRPGDHIDPIDLGTTPEWVDSYVPGDVTPTVQWIRALLAGKPTPSTCTP
;
A
#
# COMPACT_ATOMS: atom_id res chain seq x y z
N MET A 1 65.04 -48.76 -30.37
CA MET A 1 64.14 -49.92 -30.29
C MET A 1 62.69 -49.41 -30.27
N PRO A 2 61.89 -49.71 -31.31
CA PRO A 2 60.43 -49.50 -31.42
C PRO A 2 59.71 -50.83 -30.99
N PRO A 3 58.52 -51.31 -31.48
CA PRO A 3 57.50 -50.75 -32.41
C PRO A 3 55.99 -50.95 -32.03
N PRO A 4 55.04 -50.47 -32.87
CA PRO A 4 53.58 -50.77 -32.82
C PRO A 4 53.15 -51.92 -33.76
N PRO A 5 51.90 -52.44 -33.69
CA PRO A 5 50.90 -52.35 -34.80
C PRO A 5 49.39 -52.45 -34.36
N THR A 6 48.30 -52.46 -35.17
CA THR A 6 47.84 -51.74 -36.40
C THR A 6 46.29 -51.82 -36.57
N SER A 7 45.67 -50.75 -37.08
CA SER A 7 44.40 -50.56 -37.84
C SER A 7 43.50 -51.72 -38.37
N GLY A 8 42.19 -51.43 -38.56
CA GLY A 8 41.29 -51.99 -39.61
C GLY A 8 39.93 -52.52 -39.10
N ARG A 9 38.77 -52.43 -39.79
CA ARG A 9 38.45 -52.08 -41.19
C ARG A 9 36.99 -51.56 -41.38
N THR A 10 36.83 -50.51 -42.21
CA THR A 10 35.78 -50.23 -43.26
C THR A 10 34.29 -50.63 -43.10
N GLY A 11 33.38 -49.70 -43.46
CA GLY A 11 31.93 -49.93 -43.69
C GLY A 11 31.55 -50.26 -45.16
N VAL A 12 30.37 -49.76 -45.64
CA VAL A 12 29.72 -50.00 -46.99
C VAL A 12 28.89 -51.32 -47.02
N SER A 13 27.65 -51.46 -47.53
CA SER A 13 26.62 -50.54 -48.09
C SER A 13 25.26 -51.24 -48.42
N THR A 14 24.18 -50.45 -48.58
CA THR A 14 23.00 -50.61 -49.50
C THR A 14 21.99 -51.77 -49.45
N ARG A 15 20.73 -51.37 -49.12
CA ARG A 15 19.47 -51.41 -49.92
C ARG A 15 18.70 -52.72 -50.25
N ARG A 16 17.36 -52.59 -50.07
CA ARG A 16 16.21 -53.12 -50.87
C ARG A 16 15.85 -54.62 -50.67
N SER A 17 14.58 -55.07 -50.74
CA SER A 17 13.30 -54.36 -51.04
C SER A 17 12.03 -55.17 -50.68
N SER A 18 10.95 -54.44 -50.31
CA SER A 18 9.50 -54.63 -50.60
C SER A 18 8.79 -55.99 -50.57
N CYS A 19 7.65 -56.04 -49.84
CA CYS A 19 6.26 -56.37 -50.27
C CYS A 19 5.35 -56.40 -49.01
N ALA A 20 4.05 -56.08 -48.97
CA ALA A 20 3.11 -55.33 -49.83
C ALA A 20 1.85 -54.95 -48.97
N ASP A 21 0.92 -54.14 -49.49
CA ASP A 21 -0.25 -53.56 -48.77
C ASP A 21 -1.39 -54.53 -48.35
N ASP A 22 -2.01 -54.25 -47.19
CA ASP A 22 -3.47 -54.08 -46.91
C ASP A 22 -3.67 -53.81 -45.38
N GLY A 23 -4.70 -53.13 -44.83
CA GLY A 23 -5.79 -52.34 -45.42
C GLY A 23 -6.64 -51.58 -44.38
N SER A 24 -7.06 -50.35 -44.73
CA SER A 24 -8.12 -49.51 -44.13
C SER A 24 -8.45 -49.56 -42.61
N ARG A 25 -8.23 -48.44 -41.90
CA ARG A 25 -9.03 -48.04 -40.71
C ARG A 25 -9.44 -46.57 -40.79
N ARG A 26 -10.71 -46.28 -40.46
CA ARG A 26 -11.31 -44.94 -40.50
C ARG A 26 -10.88 -44.07 -39.31
N PRO A 27 -10.79 -42.73 -39.46
CA PRO A 27 -10.52 -41.82 -38.34
C PRO A 27 -11.75 -41.63 -37.44
N ALA A 28 -11.52 -41.52 -36.12
CA ALA A 28 -12.53 -41.14 -35.15
C ALA A 28 -12.67 -39.60 -35.10
N GLY A 29 -13.91 -39.10 -35.06
CA GLY A 29 -14.21 -37.67 -35.06
C GLY A 29 -14.11 -36.98 -33.69
N PRO A 30 -14.28 -35.65 -33.63
CA PRO A 30 -14.03 -34.85 -32.44
C PRO A 30 -15.07 -35.03 -31.33
N MET A 31 -14.61 -35.05 -30.07
CA MET A 31 -15.48 -35.06 -28.89
C MET A 31 -16.28 -33.76 -28.75
N ARG A 32 -17.57 -33.89 -28.45
CA ARG A 32 -18.46 -32.77 -28.11
C ARG A 32 -18.54 -32.55 -26.60
N PRO A 33 -18.67 -31.29 -26.12
CA PRO A 33 -18.84 -31.00 -24.70
C PRO A 33 -20.26 -31.37 -24.19
N PRO A 34 -20.43 -31.58 -22.87
CA PRO A 34 -21.70 -31.99 -22.28
C PRO A 34 -22.76 -30.89 -22.27
N ARG A 35 -24.04 -31.29 -22.40
CA ARG A 35 -25.19 -30.38 -22.53
C ARG A 35 -25.66 -29.79 -21.19
N LYS A 36 -25.60 -28.46 -21.03
CA LYS A 36 -26.42 -27.74 -20.04
C LYS A 36 -27.90 -27.78 -20.45
N ARG A 37 -28.81 -28.35 -19.63
CA ARG A 37 -30.28 -28.10 -19.69
C ARG A 37 -31.07 -28.71 -18.51
N ARG A 38 -31.31 -27.91 -17.46
CA ARG A 38 -32.59 -27.75 -16.72
C ARG A 38 -32.33 -27.08 -15.35
N ILE A 39 -32.74 -25.82 -15.23
CA ILE A 39 -33.55 -25.22 -14.15
C ILE A 39 -33.90 -23.83 -14.67
N ALA A 40 -35.08 -23.72 -15.27
CA ALA A 40 -35.61 -22.47 -15.83
C ALA A 40 -37.14 -22.54 -15.79
N ARG A 41 -37.70 -22.77 -14.59
CA ARG A 41 -39.15 -22.85 -14.37
C ARG A 41 -39.61 -22.67 -12.91
N THR A 42 -38.92 -21.84 -12.11
CA THR A 42 -39.37 -21.49 -10.74
C THR A 42 -39.16 -20.01 -10.36
N ILE A 43 -39.16 -19.10 -11.34
CA ILE A 43 -39.21 -17.64 -11.08
C ILE A 43 -40.28 -17.00 -11.99
N ARG A 44 -41.54 -17.38 -11.78
CA ARG A 44 -42.73 -16.74 -12.40
C ARG A 44 -44.05 -17.07 -11.67
N ALA A 45 -44.03 -17.02 -10.34
CA ALA A 45 -45.22 -17.32 -9.51
C ALA A 45 -45.49 -16.36 -8.34
N ASN A 46 -44.47 -15.68 -7.76
CA ASN A 46 -44.65 -14.83 -6.57
C ASN A 46 -44.65 -13.30 -6.82
N GLN A 47 -44.73 -12.84 -8.07
CA GLN A 47 -44.87 -11.40 -8.40
C GLN A 47 -46.33 -10.89 -8.37
N LYS A 48 -47.20 -11.52 -7.55
CA LYS A 48 -48.58 -11.06 -7.32
C LYS A 48 -48.90 -11.07 -5.82
N ARG A 49 -48.52 -9.99 -5.12
CA ARG A 49 -49.17 -9.38 -3.92
C ARG A 49 -48.19 -8.44 -3.19
N LEU A 50 -48.04 -7.21 -3.68
CA LEU A 50 -47.65 -6.05 -2.87
C LEU A 50 -48.47 -4.84 -3.35
N PRO A 51 -49.13 -4.09 -2.46
CA PRO A 51 -49.98 -2.96 -2.86
C PRO A 51 -49.17 -1.71 -3.19
N SER A 52 -49.68 -0.91 -4.11
CA SER A 52 -49.11 0.38 -4.49
C SER A 52 -49.10 1.37 -3.33
N ARG A 53 -47.90 1.84 -2.94
CA ARG A 53 -47.77 3.11 -2.21
C ARG A 53 -47.72 4.26 -3.22
N ARG A 54 -48.48 5.31 -2.92
CA ARG A 54 -48.68 6.47 -3.78
C ARG A 54 -47.45 7.37 -3.73
N HIS A 55 -47.16 8.06 -4.83
CA HIS A 55 -46.37 9.28 -4.76
C HIS A 55 -47.20 10.35 -4.04
N GLU A 56 -46.69 10.86 -2.93
CA GLU A 56 -47.12 12.14 -2.38
C GLU A 56 -46.07 13.19 -2.71
N THR A 57 -46.44 14.09 -3.61
CA THR A 57 -45.77 15.36 -3.85
C THR A 57 -46.32 16.39 -2.86
N PHE A 58 -45.45 17.15 -2.20
CA PHE A 58 -45.83 18.40 -1.52
C PHE A 58 -44.90 19.55 -1.96
N PRO A 59 -45.42 20.79 -2.11
CA PRO A 59 -44.69 21.88 -2.78
C PRO A 59 -44.14 22.95 -1.82
N GLY A 60 -43.30 23.82 -2.38
CA GLY A 60 -43.50 25.29 -2.25
C GLY A 60 -42.94 26.01 -1.03
N GLU A 61 -41.80 26.67 -1.25
CA GLU A 61 -41.42 28.04 -0.81
C GLU A 61 -41.73 28.56 0.61
N ALA A 62 -40.67 29.04 1.27
CA ALA A 62 -40.69 30.35 1.91
C ALA A 62 -39.28 30.98 1.91
N ALA A 63 -39.15 32.19 1.36
CA ALA A 63 -37.91 32.96 1.39
C ALA A 63 -37.85 33.86 2.63
N HIS A 64 -36.66 34.04 3.22
CA HIS A 64 -36.40 35.14 4.16
C HIS A 64 -35.07 35.84 3.88
N VAL A 65 -35.16 37.16 3.73
CA VAL A 65 -34.05 38.09 3.54
C VAL A 65 -33.79 38.82 4.85
N VAL A 66 -32.57 38.77 5.40
CA VAL A 66 -32.05 39.82 6.32
C VAL A 66 -30.53 40.00 6.12
N SER A 67 -30.17 41.21 5.68
CA SER A 67 -28.95 42.05 5.84
C SER A 67 -27.58 41.51 6.35
N PRO A 68 -26.48 42.19 5.94
CA PRO A 68 -25.11 41.70 6.11
C PRO A 68 -24.45 42.09 7.44
N VAL A 69 -23.58 41.20 7.94
CA VAL A 69 -22.65 41.49 9.04
C VAL A 69 -21.31 41.98 8.48
N ARG A 70 -20.87 43.16 8.92
CA ARG A 70 -19.55 43.73 8.61
C ARG A 70 -18.43 42.83 9.14
N ARG A 71 -17.42 42.54 8.32
CA ARG A 71 -16.07 42.15 8.79
C ARG A 71 -15.03 43.08 8.19
N CYS A 72 -14.06 43.46 9.02
CA CYS A 72 -13.04 44.44 8.68
C CYS A 72 -11.99 43.85 7.72
N TYR A 73 -11.56 44.65 6.76
CA TYR A 73 -10.31 44.43 6.03
C TYR A 73 -9.12 44.75 6.95
N CYS A 74 -8.10 43.89 6.94
CA CYS A 74 -6.76 44.23 7.39
C CYS A 74 -5.86 44.36 6.17
N GLU A 75 -5.65 45.59 5.70
CA GLU A 75 -4.51 45.90 4.82
C GLU A 75 -3.26 46.18 5.66
N ARG A 76 -2.16 45.53 5.29
CA ARG A 76 -0.76 45.96 5.42
C ARG A 76 0.11 44.82 4.87
N SER A 77 1.17 45.02 4.11
CA SER A 77 1.79 46.14 3.40
C SER A 77 3.03 45.48 2.81
N VAL A 78 3.15 45.43 1.49
CA VAL A 78 4.38 44.93 0.85
C VAL A 78 5.50 45.92 1.13
N LEU A 79 6.63 45.44 1.63
CA LEU A 79 7.87 46.20 1.73
C LEU A 79 8.88 45.63 0.74
N GLU A 80 9.05 46.34 -0.37
CA GLU A 80 10.14 46.11 -1.31
C GLU A 80 11.47 46.50 -0.66
N ALA A 81 12.49 45.65 -0.79
CA ALA A 81 13.87 45.96 -0.43
C ALA A 81 14.78 45.67 -1.64
N ALA A 82 15.28 46.75 -2.26
CA ALA A 82 16.14 46.65 -3.43
C ALA A 82 17.57 46.23 -3.07
N PHE A 83 18.17 45.35 -3.89
CA PHE A 83 19.58 44.99 -3.82
C PHE A 83 20.34 45.51 -5.06
N PRO A 84 21.48 46.22 -4.89
CA PRO A 84 22.37 46.56 -6.00
C PRO A 84 23.40 45.43 -6.27
N PRO A 85 23.92 45.30 -7.50
CA PRO A 85 24.88 44.25 -7.86
C PRO A 85 26.34 44.68 -7.68
N PHE A 86 27.22 43.74 -7.33
CA PHE A 86 28.68 43.91 -7.48
C PHE A 86 29.34 42.65 -8.06
N ARG A 87 30.33 42.86 -8.93
CA ARG A 87 31.10 41.82 -9.63
C ARG A 87 32.56 41.75 -9.13
N HIS A 88 33.08 40.53 -9.17
CA HIS A 88 34.49 40.13 -9.37
C HIS A 88 35.58 40.36 -8.31
N SER A 89 36.44 39.33 -8.30
CA SER A 89 37.81 39.21 -7.79
C SER A 89 37.90 38.77 -6.32
N GLY A 90 38.72 37.78 -5.95
CA GLY A 90 39.73 37.00 -6.67
C GLY A 90 40.48 36.15 -5.65
N TYR A 91 40.87 34.92 -5.99
CA TYR A 91 41.52 34.01 -5.03
C TYR A 91 42.96 34.46 -4.71
N GLY A 92 43.26 34.72 -3.44
CA GLY A 92 44.58 35.10 -2.93
C GLY A 92 45.03 34.19 -1.77
N VAL A 93 46.27 33.72 -1.83
CA VAL A 93 46.79 32.60 -1.02
C VAL A 93 47.53 33.07 0.24
N MET A 94 47.35 32.32 1.35
CA MET A 94 48.16 32.20 2.59
C MET A 94 48.99 33.40 3.10
N ARG A 95 48.89 33.63 4.43
CA ARG A 95 50.02 33.33 5.36
C ARG A 95 49.62 33.32 6.83
N ARG A 96 50.14 32.34 7.58
CA ARG A 96 50.20 32.39 9.06
C ARG A 96 51.45 33.17 9.48
N CYS A 97 51.37 33.89 10.60
CA CYS A 97 52.49 34.05 11.53
C CYS A 97 51.92 34.28 12.95
N ALA A 98 52.55 33.65 13.93
CA ALA A 98 52.28 33.86 15.35
C ALA A 98 53.60 34.22 16.04
N SER A 99 53.54 35.11 17.04
CA SER A 99 54.63 35.27 18.02
C SER A 99 54.11 35.86 19.32
N THR A 100 54.78 35.51 20.42
CA THR A 100 54.27 35.57 21.80
C THR A 100 55.08 36.50 22.71
N GLY A 101 54.42 37.02 23.75
CA GLY A 101 55.08 37.54 24.96
C GLY A 101 55.53 39.02 24.94
N HIS A 102 55.83 39.65 26.09
CA HIS A 102 55.81 39.15 27.47
C HIS A 102 55.93 40.30 28.51
N ARG A 103 55.61 39.99 29.79
CA ARG A 103 55.90 40.74 31.06
C ARG A 103 54.88 41.76 31.62
N LYS A 104 54.64 41.60 32.94
CA LYS A 104 53.93 42.44 33.95
C LYS A 104 55.02 43.23 34.76
N PRO A 105 54.80 43.78 35.99
CA PRO A 105 53.59 44.08 36.81
C PRO A 105 53.58 45.57 37.32
N ILE A 106 52.66 46.09 38.16
CA ILE A 106 52.62 46.03 39.65
C ILE A 106 51.53 46.99 40.21
N LEU A 107 50.79 46.59 41.28
CA LEU A 107 49.95 47.39 42.23
C LEU A 107 48.80 48.30 41.69
N SER A 108 47.70 48.62 42.38
CA SER A 108 47.26 48.44 43.79
C SER A 108 45.75 48.19 43.92
N ARG A 109 45.33 47.69 45.10
CA ARG A 109 43.94 47.37 45.51
C ARG A 109 43.10 48.63 45.79
N LEU A 110 41.79 48.60 45.49
CA LEU A 110 40.65 48.90 46.40
C LEU A 110 39.29 48.86 45.65
N LEU A 111 38.17 48.85 46.40
CA LEU A 111 36.76 48.90 45.95
C LEU A 111 36.13 47.61 45.36
N VAL A 112 36.33 46.48 46.04
CA VAL A 112 35.27 45.45 46.11
C VAL A 112 34.24 45.87 47.16
N LEU A 113 33.19 46.60 46.76
CA LEU A 113 31.93 46.70 47.52
C LEU A 113 30.71 47.28 46.74
N GLY A 114 30.81 47.52 45.43
CA GLY A 114 29.73 48.14 44.63
C GLY A 114 28.84 47.19 43.83
N ALA A 115 29.25 45.94 43.60
CA ALA A 115 28.65 45.08 42.57
C ALA A 115 27.54 44.11 43.07
N VAL A 116 27.33 43.98 44.38
CA VAL A 116 26.44 42.95 44.95
C VAL A 116 24.97 43.39 45.06
N LEU A 117 24.69 44.70 45.02
CA LEU A 117 23.33 45.24 45.22
C LEU A 117 22.53 45.51 43.92
N LEU A 118 23.12 45.36 42.73
CA LEU A 118 22.36 45.39 41.46
C LEU A 118 21.89 44.01 40.96
N ALA A 119 22.35 42.92 41.57
CA ALA A 119 21.97 41.56 41.15
C ALA A 119 20.63 41.06 41.74
N ALA A 120 20.01 41.82 42.65
CA ALA A 120 18.89 41.35 43.49
C ALA A 120 17.48 41.76 43.02
N CYS A 121 17.33 42.50 41.91
CA CYS A 121 16.04 43.07 41.47
C CYS A 121 15.54 42.60 40.10
N LEU A 122 16.05 41.48 39.56
CA LEU A 122 15.57 40.88 38.30
C LEU A 122 15.07 39.43 38.45
N VAL A 123 14.75 38.99 39.66
CA VAL A 123 13.99 37.75 39.87
C VAL A 123 12.51 38.03 39.60
N ARG A 124 12.08 37.88 38.34
CA ARG A 124 10.66 37.73 38.02
C ARG A 124 10.18 36.37 38.53
N PRO A 125 9.07 36.29 39.30
CA PRO A 125 8.41 35.02 39.54
C PRO A 125 7.72 34.54 38.26
N GLY A 126 7.78 33.24 37.97
CA GLY A 126 6.96 32.62 36.92
C GLY A 126 7.45 32.86 35.49
N TYR A 127 8.55 32.23 35.10
CA TYR A 127 8.55 31.46 33.86
C TYR A 127 8.57 30.00 34.26
N ASP A 128 7.40 29.37 34.30
CA ASP A 128 7.34 27.91 34.25
C ASP A 128 8.14 27.46 33.03
N GLY A 129 8.97 26.44 33.22
CA GLY A 129 9.80 25.93 32.15
C GLY A 129 8.91 25.48 31.00
N ALA A 130 8.88 26.25 29.92
CA ALA A 130 8.34 25.82 28.65
C ALA A 130 9.12 24.57 28.24
N ARG A 131 8.54 23.41 28.58
CA ARG A 131 9.04 22.10 28.21
C ARG A 131 9.18 22.14 26.70
N ALA A 132 10.41 22.10 26.21
CA ALA A 132 10.65 22.16 24.77
C ALA A 132 9.80 21.05 24.13
N GLU A 133 8.81 21.44 23.32
CA GLU A 133 8.02 20.49 22.58
C GLU A 133 8.98 19.77 21.64
N SER A 134 9.21 18.49 21.93
CA SER A 134 10.00 17.61 21.07
C SER A 134 9.34 17.59 19.71
N THR A 135 10.09 17.91 18.66
CA THR A 135 9.62 17.77 17.27
C THR A 135 8.95 16.40 17.10
N PRO A 136 7.69 16.33 16.69
CA PRO A 136 6.98 15.07 16.57
C PRO A 136 7.74 14.07 15.67
N GLU A 137 7.88 12.84 16.14
CA GLU A 137 8.41 11.76 15.34
C GLU A 137 7.32 11.18 14.42
N HIS A 138 7.73 10.43 13.41
CA HIS A 138 6.80 9.59 12.65
C HIS A 138 6.13 8.54 13.55
N GLY A 139 4.88 8.21 13.25
CA GLY A 139 4.04 7.39 14.14
C GLY A 139 3.53 8.13 15.40
N THR A 140 3.78 9.44 15.55
CA THR A 140 3.17 10.23 16.64
C THR A 140 1.66 10.32 16.41
N PRO A 141 0.81 9.88 17.38
CA PRO A 141 -0.63 10.06 17.28
C PRO A 141 -1.02 11.54 17.45
N LEU A 142 -2.00 11.97 16.68
CA LEU A 142 -2.59 13.30 16.71
C LEU A 142 -3.94 13.25 17.45
N ALA A 143 -4.34 14.39 18.02
CA ALA A 143 -5.65 14.55 18.64
C ALA A 143 -6.78 14.49 17.61
N ASP A 144 -7.99 14.22 18.10
CA ASP A 144 -9.24 14.20 17.34
C ASP A 144 -9.19 13.32 16.08
N PRO A 145 -8.99 11.99 16.22
CA PRO A 145 -9.08 11.06 15.10
C PRO A 145 -10.51 11.02 14.53
N PRO A 146 -10.67 10.76 13.22
CA PRO A 146 -11.99 10.63 12.63
C PRO A 146 -12.76 9.44 13.24
N PRO A 147 -14.10 9.50 13.28
CA PRO A 147 -14.91 8.40 13.79
C PRO A 147 -14.79 7.18 12.87
N VAL A 148 -14.51 6.01 13.46
CA VAL A 148 -14.51 4.74 12.74
C VAL A 148 -15.95 4.28 12.51
N VAL A 149 -16.28 3.94 11.26
CA VAL A 149 -17.58 3.36 10.92
C VAL A 149 -17.50 1.84 11.08
N LEU A 150 -17.78 1.36 12.29
CA LEU A 150 -17.79 -0.07 12.59
C LEU A 150 -19.04 -0.75 12.02
N ASP A 151 -18.86 -1.84 11.28
CA ASP A 151 -19.98 -2.65 10.79
C ASP A 151 -20.80 -3.27 11.94
N ARG A 152 -22.11 -3.41 11.74
CA ARG A 152 -23.00 -4.01 12.75
C ARG A 152 -22.57 -5.44 13.11
N SER A 153 -22.14 -6.26 12.15
CA SER A 153 -21.73 -7.64 12.45
C SER A 153 -20.51 -7.72 13.36
N LEU A 154 -19.57 -6.76 13.25
CA LEU A 154 -18.42 -6.65 14.15
C LEU A 154 -18.86 -6.14 15.53
N ALA A 155 -19.72 -5.12 15.58
CA ALA A 155 -20.26 -4.59 16.84
C ALA A 155 -21.06 -5.64 17.62
N ASP A 156 -21.94 -6.37 16.95
CA ASP A 156 -22.75 -7.47 17.52
C ASP A 156 -21.85 -8.65 17.97
N ALA A 157 -20.70 -8.85 17.31
CA ALA A 157 -19.67 -9.81 17.72
C ALA A 157 -18.78 -9.32 18.89
N GLY A 158 -19.00 -8.10 19.41
CA GLY A 158 -18.25 -7.54 20.54
C GLY A 158 -16.88 -6.96 20.19
N VAL A 159 -16.60 -6.70 18.90
CA VAL A 159 -15.38 -6.02 18.44
C VAL A 159 -15.40 -4.56 18.89
N ARG A 160 -14.25 -4.07 19.36
CA ARG A 160 -14.05 -2.64 19.66
C ARG A 160 -13.18 -2.01 18.57
N ALA A 161 -13.50 -0.78 18.19
CA ALA A 161 -12.72 -0.01 17.24
C ALA A 161 -12.24 1.31 17.85
N THR A 162 -11.05 1.74 17.46
CA THR A 162 -10.44 3.02 17.86
C THR A 162 -9.87 3.70 16.62
N GLY A 163 -10.28 4.94 16.36
CA GLY A 163 -9.77 5.72 15.23
C GLY A 163 -8.33 6.14 15.46
N LEU A 164 -7.55 6.18 14.39
CA LEU A 164 -6.19 6.70 14.37
C LEU A 164 -6.12 7.94 13.48
N ARG A 165 -5.28 8.87 13.91
CA ARG A 165 -4.79 10.02 13.16
C ARG A 165 -3.35 10.22 13.61
N TYR A 166 -2.40 10.30 12.70
CA TYR A 166 -0.98 10.25 13.04
C TYR A 166 -0.12 10.91 11.96
N LEU A 167 1.14 11.20 12.28
CA LEU A 167 2.13 11.74 11.35
C LEU A 167 2.94 10.61 10.72
N SER A 168 3.19 10.65 9.41
CA SER A 168 4.02 9.68 8.69
C SER A 168 5.15 10.34 7.86
N SER A 169 6.30 9.66 7.77
CA SER A 169 7.49 10.14 7.06
C SER A 169 7.29 10.26 5.53
N PRO A 170 8.25 10.86 4.80
CA PRO A 170 9.31 11.75 5.29
C PRO A 170 8.82 13.19 5.50
N ALA A 171 7.63 13.54 5.00
CA ALA A 171 7.09 14.90 5.04
C ALA A 171 6.26 15.22 6.30
N MET A 172 6.21 14.30 7.27
CA MET A 172 5.27 14.36 8.41
C MET A 172 3.82 14.59 7.95
N THR A 173 3.41 13.81 6.95
CA THR A 173 2.07 13.85 6.39
C THR A 173 1.06 13.33 7.41
N GLU A 174 -0.06 14.02 7.58
CA GLU A 174 -1.19 13.51 8.37
C GLU A 174 -1.84 12.32 7.66
N VAL A 175 -2.06 11.23 8.38
CA VAL A 175 -2.70 10.00 7.87
C VAL A 175 -3.71 9.50 8.89
N THR A 176 -4.77 8.83 8.43
CA THR A 176 -5.82 8.25 9.27
C THR A 176 -5.79 6.71 9.25
N GLY A 177 -6.55 6.08 10.13
CA GLY A 177 -6.71 4.63 10.15
C GLY A 177 -7.59 4.18 11.31
N ALA A 178 -7.53 2.88 11.62
CA ALA A 178 -8.24 2.30 12.75
C ALA A 178 -7.49 1.11 13.38
N VAL A 179 -7.71 0.94 14.68
CA VAL A 179 -7.40 -0.29 15.42
C VAL A 179 -8.71 -1.02 15.69
N TYR A 180 -8.77 -2.31 15.35
CA TYR A 180 -9.87 -3.20 15.69
C TYR A 180 -9.37 -4.27 16.66
N LEU A 181 -10.07 -4.42 17.78
CA LEU A 181 -9.74 -5.36 18.84
C LEU A 181 -10.77 -6.51 18.88
N PRO A 182 -10.33 -7.78 18.95
CA PRO A 182 -11.23 -8.91 19.16
C PRO A 182 -12.07 -8.75 20.43
N ALA A 183 -13.20 -9.44 20.45
CA ALA A 183 -14.00 -9.57 21.66
C ALA A 183 -13.27 -10.36 22.76
N GLY A 184 -13.58 -10.05 24.01
CA GLY A 184 -12.99 -10.70 25.19
C GLY A 184 -11.74 -9.99 25.72
N THR A 185 -10.93 -10.74 26.45
CA THR A 185 -9.75 -10.23 27.19
C THR A 185 -8.47 -10.51 26.41
N PRO A 186 -7.54 -9.54 26.28
CA PRO A 186 -6.24 -9.80 25.66
C PRO A 186 -5.47 -10.91 26.40
N PRO A 187 -4.69 -11.75 25.68
CA PRO A 187 -3.81 -12.73 26.29
C PRO A 187 -2.66 -12.03 27.05
N PRO A 188 -1.90 -12.76 27.89
CA PRO A 188 -0.71 -12.21 28.54
C PRO A 188 0.27 -11.62 27.51
N GLY A 189 0.62 -10.35 27.68
CA GLY A 189 1.47 -9.61 26.73
C GLY A 189 0.72 -8.87 25.62
N GLY A 190 -0.61 -8.82 25.65
CA GLY A 190 -1.46 -8.06 24.72
C GLY A 190 -1.87 -8.87 23.48
N TRP A 191 -2.85 -8.37 22.74
CA TRP A 191 -3.30 -8.98 21.48
C TRP A 191 -2.16 -9.01 20.44
N PRO A 192 -1.86 -10.15 19.80
CA PRO A 192 -0.99 -10.18 18.63
C PRO A 192 -1.51 -9.22 17.55
N VAL A 193 -0.63 -8.45 16.94
CA VAL A 193 -0.99 -7.37 16.01
C VAL A 193 -0.81 -7.83 14.57
N ILE A 194 -1.86 -7.71 13.77
CA ILE A 194 -1.77 -7.74 12.31
C ILE A 194 -1.74 -6.30 11.83
N ALA A 195 -0.60 -5.88 11.29
CA ALA A 195 -0.51 -4.62 10.55
C ALA A 195 -1.07 -4.88 9.15
N TYR A 196 -2.35 -4.57 8.97
CA TYR A 196 -3.10 -4.90 7.77
C TYR A 196 -3.05 -3.76 6.76
N ALA A 197 -2.37 -4.03 5.65
CA ALA A 197 -2.34 -3.20 4.46
C ALA A 197 -3.50 -3.65 3.53
N HIS A 198 -4.51 -2.80 3.37
CA HIS A 198 -5.74 -3.16 2.67
C HIS A 198 -5.57 -3.24 1.14
N ALA A 199 -6.53 -3.90 0.49
CA ALA A 199 -6.63 -3.88 -0.97
C ALA A 199 -7.14 -2.51 -1.47
N THR A 200 -7.06 -2.27 -2.78
CA THR A 200 -7.45 -1.01 -3.41
C THR A 200 -8.88 -0.58 -3.08
N THR A 201 -9.01 0.51 -2.31
CA THR A 201 -10.31 1.13 -2.00
C THR A 201 -10.64 2.28 -2.94
N GLY A 202 -9.65 2.86 -3.63
CA GLY A 202 -9.78 3.97 -4.58
C GLY A 202 -8.65 4.99 -4.42
N VAL A 203 -8.76 6.13 -5.09
CA VAL A 203 -7.76 7.22 -5.06
C VAL A 203 -8.30 8.55 -4.51
N GLU A 204 -9.56 8.56 -4.09
CA GLU A 204 -10.28 9.74 -3.64
C GLU A 204 -10.31 9.78 -2.11
N ASN A 205 -10.20 10.97 -1.51
CA ASN A 205 -10.15 11.14 -0.05
C ASN A 205 -11.28 10.41 0.72
N ARG A 206 -12.49 10.35 0.16
CA ARG A 206 -13.65 9.63 0.73
C ARG A 206 -13.51 8.10 0.75
N CYS A 207 -12.44 7.53 0.19
CA CYS A 207 -12.22 6.08 0.09
C CYS A 207 -11.38 5.50 1.24
N ALA A 208 -11.27 6.19 2.37
CA ALA A 208 -10.70 5.66 3.61
C ALA A 208 -11.53 4.47 4.15
N PRO A 209 -11.00 3.24 4.19
CA PRO A 209 -11.74 2.09 4.68
C PRO A 209 -12.16 2.19 6.15
N SER A 210 -11.44 2.93 7.01
CA SER A 210 -11.85 3.16 8.40
C SER A 210 -13.19 3.91 8.53
N GLN A 211 -13.58 4.67 7.50
CA GLN A 211 -14.78 5.52 7.47
C GLN A 211 -15.95 4.89 6.70
N ALA A 212 -15.86 3.60 6.34
CA ALA A 212 -16.91 2.86 5.64
C ALA A 212 -17.23 1.52 6.32
N ALA A 213 -18.51 1.22 6.57
CA ALA A 213 -18.94 0.01 7.28
C ALA A 213 -18.40 -1.28 6.62
N ASN A 214 -18.51 -1.41 5.30
CA ASN A 214 -17.98 -2.56 4.56
C ASN A 214 -16.46 -2.47 4.29
N MET A 215 -15.79 -1.43 4.77
CA MET A 215 -14.37 -1.12 4.55
C MET A 215 -13.97 -1.20 3.07
N PHE A 216 -14.88 -0.83 2.16
CA PHE A 216 -14.74 -0.96 0.72
C PHE A 216 -14.30 -2.37 0.26
N GLY A 217 -14.87 -3.41 0.86
CA GLY A 217 -14.61 -4.82 0.54
C GLY A 217 -13.61 -5.52 1.46
N ASN A 218 -12.93 -4.79 2.35
CA ASN A 218 -11.94 -5.36 3.28
C ASN A 218 -12.56 -5.96 4.56
N LEU A 219 -13.86 -5.75 4.82
CA LEU A 219 -14.58 -6.25 6.00
C LEU A 219 -14.47 -7.78 6.23
N PRO A 220 -14.58 -8.68 5.21
CA PRO A 220 -14.42 -10.12 5.43
C PRO A 220 -13.03 -10.49 5.94
N THR A 221 -12.00 -9.84 5.40
CA THR A 221 -10.60 -10.04 5.82
C THR A 221 -10.40 -9.59 7.27
N VAL A 222 -10.83 -8.38 7.63
CA VAL A 222 -10.74 -7.87 9.01
C VAL A 222 -11.51 -8.76 9.98
N THR A 223 -12.73 -9.18 9.62
CA THR A 223 -13.55 -10.13 10.40
C THR A 223 -12.79 -11.43 10.67
N ARG A 224 -12.21 -12.06 9.64
CA ARG A 224 -11.52 -13.34 9.78
C ARG A 224 -10.25 -13.24 10.62
N LEU A 225 -9.51 -12.14 10.56
CA LEU A 225 -8.33 -11.88 11.40
C LEU A 225 -8.74 -11.71 12.88
N LEU A 226 -9.79 -10.92 13.15
CA LEU A 226 -10.33 -10.72 14.50
C LEU A 226 -10.82 -12.04 15.14
N GLN A 227 -11.45 -12.91 14.35
CA GLN A 227 -11.87 -14.25 14.78
C GLN A 227 -10.70 -15.18 15.18
N GLN A 228 -9.45 -14.83 14.87
CA GLN A 228 -8.26 -15.56 15.34
C GLN A 228 -7.79 -15.11 16.73
N GLY A 229 -8.40 -14.07 17.30
CA GLY A 229 -7.87 -13.40 18.49
C GLY A 229 -6.66 -12.54 18.17
N TRP A 230 -6.62 -11.90 16.99
CA TRP A 230 -5.58 -10.94 16.61
C TRP A 230 -6.17 -9.55 16.46
N ALA A 231 -5.49 -8.54 17.02
CA ALA A 231 -5.85 -7.14 16.76
C ALA A 231 -5.42 -6.75 15.36
N VAL A 232 -6.25 -5.95 14.69
CA VAL A 232 -5.97 -5.44 13.34
C VAL A 232 -5.70 -3.95 13.43
N VAL A 233 -4.49 -3.53 13.03
CA VAL A 233 -4.15 -2.12 12.82
C VAL A 233 -4.15 -1.89 11.32
N MET A 234 -5.06 -1.02 10.85
CA MET A 234 -5.24 -0.71 9.43
C MET A 234 -5.03 0.79 9.23
N SER A 235 -3.98 1.15 8.49
CA SER A 235 -3.83 2.50 7.93
C SER A 235 -4.86 2.69 6.81
N ASP A 236 -5.38 3.89 6.64
CA ASP A 236 -6.15 4.25 5.43
C ASP A 236 -5.23 4.59 4.24
N TYR A 237 -3.92 4.76 4.45
CA TYR A 237 -2.94 5.45 3.58
C TYR A 237 -3.16 6.96 3.43
N ARG A 238 -2.06 7.69 3.23
CA ARG A 238 -2.11 9.15 3.01
C ARG A 238 -2.91 9.51 1.76
N GLY A 239 -3.65 10.61 1.86
CA GLY A 239 -4.58 11.09 0.83
C GLY A 239 -5.95 10.40 0.86
N LEU A 240 -6.09 9.27 1.56
CA LEU A 240 -7.39 8.67 1.90
C LEU A 240 -7.72 9.05 3.35
N GLY A 241 -8.91 9.61 3.59
CA GLY A 241 -9.35 10.13 4.89
C GLY A 241 -8.59 11.35 5.41
N SER A 242 -7.49 11.71 4.73
CA SER A 242 -6.47 12.68 5.11
C SER A 242 -6.15 13.65 3.96
N PRO A 243 -5.65 14.88 4.23
CA PRO A 243 -5.40 15.88 3.18
C PRO A 243 -4.38 15.43 2.12
N GLY A 244 -4.58 15.89 0.88
CA GLY A 244 -3.72 15.56 -0.27
C GLY A 244 -4.35 14.55 -1.22
N GLY A 245 -3.61 14.17 -2.26
CA GLY A 245 -3.97 13.06 -3.16
C GLY A 245 -3.33 11.75 -2.67
N HIS A 246 -3.96 10.62 -2.98
CA HIS A 246 -3.42 9.31 -2.64
C HIS A 246 -2.35 8.86 -3.66
N PRO A 247 -1.08 8.60 -3.26
CA PRO A 247 -0.03 8.06 -4.14
C PRO A 247 -0.27 6.57 -4.44
N TYR A 248 -1.29 6.28 -5.25
CA TYR A 248 -1.71 4.91 -5.57
C TYR A 248 -0.58 4.08 -6.16
N MET A 249 -0.37 2.87 -5.65
CA MET A 249 0.75 1.98 -6.01
C MET A 249 2.17 2.58 -5.80
N TYR A 250 2.32 3.66 -5.03
CA TYR A 250 3.63 4.13 -4.57
C TYR A 250 4.01 3.42 -3.26
N ALA A 251 4.73 2.30 -3.41
CA ALA A 251 5.08 1.44 -2.29
C ALA A 251 5.82 2.16 -1.13
N PRO A 252 6.74 3.13 -1.36
CA PRO A 252 7.45 3.81 -0.28
C PRO A 252 6.52 4.50 0.72
N SER A 253 5.59 5.34 0.26
CA SER A 253 4.69 6.07 1.18
C SER A 253 3.72 5.15 1.90
N ALA A 254 3.18 4.15 1.20
CA ALA A 254 2.26 3.19 1.80
C ALA A 254 2.94 2.30 2.85
N ALA A 255 4.24 2.02 2.70
CA ALA A 255 5.02 1.29 3.69
C ALA A 255 5.29 2.11 4.97
N ASP A 256 5.68 3.37 4.82
CA ASP A 256 5.83 4.32 5.93
C ASP A 256 4.49 4.42 6.69
N ASP A 257 3.38 4.62 5.96
CA ASP A 257 2.03 4.74 6.52
C ASP A 257 1.63 3.51 7.35
N VAL A 258 1.94 2.29 6.89
CA VAL A 258 1.63 1.03 7.60
C VAL A 258 2.44 0.87 8.88
N LEU A 259 3.74 1.17 8.85
CA LEU A 259 4.61 1.03 10.02
C LEU A 259 4.30 2.12 11.07
N ASP A 260 4.04 3.34 10.63
CA ASP A 260 3.69 4.47 11.50
C ASP A 260 2.30 4.31 12.13
N ALA A 261 1.35 3.69 11.43
CA ALA A 261 0.06 3.30 12.03
C ALA A 261 0.25 2.36 13.21
N VAL A 262 1.20 1.41 13.15
CA VAL A 262 1.48 0.48 14.26
C VAL A 262 2.13 1.21 15.44
N ARG A 263 3.06 2.15 15.21
CA ARG A 263 3.63 3.01 16.25
C ARG A 263 2.56 3.84 16.95
N ALA A 264 1.68 4.49 16.18
CA ALA A 264 0.56 5.28 16.70
C ALA A 264 -0.43 4.41 17.48
N ALA A 265 -0.76 3.21 16.95
CA ALA A 265 -1.66 2.26 17.58
C ALA A 265 -1.13 1.75 18.93
N GLN A 266 0.14 1.33 19.02
CA GLN A 266 0.74 0.86 20.27
C GLN A 266 0.88 1.96 21.33
N THR A 267 0.91 3.24 20.90
CA THR A 267 0.86 4.40 21.81
C THR A 267 -0.57 4.69 22.30
N THR A 268 -1.57 4.45 21.45
CA THR A 268 -2.97 4.83 21.69
C THR A 268 -3.80 3.72 22.37
N VAL A 269 -3.47 2.46 22.12
CA VAL A 269 -4.26 1.28 22.51
C VAL A 269 -3.40 0.31 23.33
N PRO A 270 -3.45 0.36 24.68
CA PRO A 270 -2.55 -0.40 25.55
C PRO A 270 -2.81 -1.91 25.57
N GLU A 271 -3.93 -2.39 25.04
CA GLU A 271 -4.20 -3.83 24.89
C GLU A 271 -3.42 -4.49 23.73
N LEU A 272 -2.74 -3.72 22.88
CA LEU A 272 -1.93 -4.26 21.80
C LEU A 272 -0.63 -4.86 22.30
N GLY A 273 -0.31 -6.07 21.82
CA GLY A 273 0.93 -6.74 22.10
C GLY A 273 2.08 -6.30 21.18
N ARG A 274 3.29 -6.78 21.51
CA ARG A 274 4.51 -6.44 20.75
C ARG A 274 4.70 -7.28 19.48
N SER A 275 4.18 -8.50 19.42
CA SER A 275 4.34 -9.38 18.25
C SER A 275 3.49 -8.89 17.09
N ILE A 276 4.16 -8.42 16.04
CA ILE A 276 3.53 -7.86 14.84
C ILE A 276 3.72 -8.83 13.67
N VAL A 277 2.68 -9.05 12.88
CA VAL A 277 2.76 -9.67 11.55
C VAL A 277 2.30 -8.65 10.54
N LEU A 278 3.12 -8.40 9.53
CA LEU A 278 2.72 -7.53 8.42
C LEU A 278 1.90 -8.37 7.44
N TYR A 279 0.68 -7.94 7.10
CA TYR A 279 -0.19 -8.67 6.18
C TYR A 279 -0.80 -7.73 5.14
N GLY A 280 -0.74 -8.11 3.88
CA GLY A 280 -1.19 -7.26 2.78
C GLY A 280 -1.87 -8.01 1.66
N VAL A 281 -2.86 -7.36 1.04
CA VAL A 281 -3.65 -7.87 -0.09
C VAL A 281 -3.55 -6.92 -1.28
N SER A 282 -3.27 -7.41 -2.49
CA SER A 282 -3.17 -6.60 -3.72
C SER A 282 -2.24 -5.37 -3.51
N GLN A 283 -2.69 -4.13 -3.74
CA GLN A 283 -1.95 -2.89 -3.39
C GLN A 283 -1.29 -2.97 -2.01
N GLY A 284 -2.05 -3.38 -0.98
CA GLY A 284 -1.54 -3.57 0.37
C GLY A 284 -0.49 -4.65 0.47
N GLY A 285 -0.51 -5.67 -0.40
CA GLY A 285 0.56 -6.66 -0.54
C GLY A 285 1.88 -6.04 -0.99
N GLN A 286 1.85 -5.10 -1.94
CA GLN A 286 3.04 -4.32 -2.32
C GLN A 286 3.51 -3.43 -1.16
N ALA A 287 2.60 -2.72 -0.50
CA ALA A 287 2.91 -1.89 0.67
C ALA A 287 3.53 -2.72 1.82
N THR A 288 2.98 -3.89 2.12
CA THR A 288 3.49 -4.84 3.12
C THR A 288 4.87 -5.37 2.77
N ALA A 289 5.12 -5.73 1.51
CA ALA A 289 6.44 -6.16 1.07
C ALA A 289 7.48 -5.03 1.21
N LYS A 290 7.11 -3.77 0.90
CA LYS A 290 8.00 -2.62 1.12
C LYS A 290 8.19 -2.31 2.61
N ALA A 291 7.14 -2.39 3.42
CA ALA A 291 7.24 -2.25 4.88
C ALA A 291 8.17 -3.31 5.48
N ALA A 292 8.18 -4.53 4.93
CA ALA A 292 9.11 -5.58 5.35
C ALA A 292 10.59 -5.28 5.00
N GLU A 293 10.88 -4.60 3.88
CA GLU A 293 12.24 -4.10 3.59
C GLU A 293 12.69 -3.03 4.59
N LEU A 294 11.77 -2.16 5.00
CA LEU A 294 12.06 -0.97 5.81
C LEU A 294 12.04 -1.24 7.32
N ALA A 295 11.21 -2.15 7.83
CA ALA A 295 10.91 -2.26 9.26
C ALA A 295 12.16 -2.38 10.16
N ALA A 296 13.20 -3.10 9.72
CA ALA A 296 14.42 -3.29 10.52
C ALA A 296 15.31 -2.04 10.63
N THR A 297 15.11 -1.02 9.78
CA THR A 297 15.90 0.23 9.78
C THR A 297 15.06 1.47 10.07
N TYR A 298 13.79 1.48 9.65
CA TYR A 298 12.85 2.57 9.84
C TYR A 298 12.11 2.50 11.18
N THR A 299 11.77 1.29 11.66
CA THR A 299 11.09 1.07 12.95
C THR A 299 11.72 -0.10 13.72
N PRO A 300 13.02 -0.03 14.08
CA PRO A 300 13.76 -1.13 14.71
C PRO A 300 13.21 -1.57 16.07
N GLU A 301 12.36 -0.76 16.71
CA GLU A 301 11.66 -1.07 17.96
C GLU A 301 10.46 -2.01 17.79
N LEU A 302 9.89 -2.11 16.57
CA LEU A 302 8.73 -2.95 16.28
C LEU A 302 9.15 -4.42 16.13
N THR A 303 8.53 -5.30 16.91
CA THR A 303 8.86 -6.74 16.92
C THR A 303 8.09 -7.48 15.82
N VAL A 304 8.46 -7.19 14.56
CA VAL A 304 7.94 -7.89 13.38
C VAL A 304 8.40 -9.35 13.39
N ARG A 305 7.43 -10.27 13.31
CA ARG A 305 7.63 -11.72 13.38
C ARG A 305 7.74 -12.37 12.01
N GLY A 306 7.08 -11.79 11.00
CA GLY A 306 6.94 -12.33 9.66
C GLY A 306 5.97 -11.52 8.80
N VAL A 307 5.89 -11.90 7.53
CA VAL A 307 5.19 -11.16 6.47
C VAL A 307 4.27 -12.12 5.72
N ALA A 308 3.02 -11.74 5.50
CA ALA A 308 2.08 -12.51 4.68
C ALA A 308 1.54 -11.64 3.53
N LEU A 309 1.63 -12.15 2.30
CA LEU A 309 1.34 -11.40 1.07
C LEU A 309 0.33 -12.18 0.22
N ASN A 310 -0.85 -11.60 -0.03
CA ASN A 310 -1.86 -12.19 -0.92
C ASN A 310 -2.00 -11.37 -2.21
N SER A 311 -1.80 -12.02 -3.36
CA SER A 311 -1.79 -11.42 -4.70
C SER A 311 -0.94 -10.14 -4.83
N PRO A 312 0.30 -10.08 -4.31
CA PRO A 312 1.05 -8.83 -4.29
C PRO A 312 1.56 -8.43 -5.69
N PRO A 313 1.22 -7.23 -6.20
CA PRO A 313 1.81 -6.62 -7.38
C PRO A 313 3.23 -6.09 -7.07
N LEU A 314 4.17 -7.00 -6.80
CA LEU A 314 5.54 -6.68 -6.39
C LEU A 314 6.33 -5.94 -7.48
N ASP A 315 6.00 -6.16 -8.74
CA ASP A 315 6.63 -5.50 -9.88
C ASP A 315 5.61 -5.27 -10.99
N ILE A 316 5.23 -4.01 -11.16
CA ILE A 316 4.29 -3.55 -12.21
C ILE A 316 4.96 -2.52 -13.14
N THR A 317 6.30 -2.48 -13.17
CA THR A 317 7.05 -1.59 -14.06
C THR A 317 6.71 -1.80 -15.54
N GLY A 318 6.40 -3.05 -15.92
CA GLY A 318 5.93 -3.41 -17.25
C GLY A 318 4.61 -2.78 -17.70
N LEU A 319 3.89 -2.04 -16.83
CA LEU A 319 2.76 -1.21 -17.27
C LEU A 319 3.20 -0.11 -18.26
N VAL A 320 4.42 0.42 -18.13
CA VAL A 320 4.94 1.44 -19.07
C VAL A 320 5.07 0.85 -20.47
N ASP A 321 5.70 -0.31 -20.59
CA ASP A 321 5.85 -1.02 -21.86
C ASP A 321 4.48 -1.48 -22.42
N ALA A 322 3.54 -1.85 -21.53
CA ALA A 322 2.18 -2.18 -21.94
C ALA A 322 1.42 -0.97 -22.53
N ILE A 323 1.64 0.24 -22.01
CA ILE A 323 1.09 1.49 -22.56
C ILE A 323 1.75 1.85 -23.90
N ASP A 324 3.07 1.68 -24.02
CA ASP A 324 3.77 1.91 -25.30
C ASP A 324 3.28 0.97 -26.40
N HIS A 325 3.14 -0.32 -26.08
CA HIS A 325 2.79 -1.38 -27.04
C HIS A 325 1.29 -1.66 -27.19
N LYS A 326 0.42 -0.93 -26.47
CA LYS A 326 -1.05 -1.12 -26.44
C LYS A 326 -1.46 -2.54 -26.05
N SER A 327 -0.74 -3.12 -25.09
CA SER A 327 -0.84 -4.54 -24.72
C SER A 327 -1.28 -4.77 -23.28
N TRP A 328 -1.87 -3.76 -22.62
CA TRP A 328 -2.40 -3.90 -21.27
C TRP A 328 -3.66 -4.78 -21.23
N SER A 329 -3.84 -5.51 -20.14
CA SER A 329 -5.04 -6.34 -19.92
C SER A 329 -6.27 -5.49 -19.55
N LEU A 330 -7.47 -6.08 -19.62
CA LEU A 330 -8.69 -5.40 -19.21
C LEU A 330 -8.63 -4.95 -17.74
N THR A 331 -8.10 -5.80 -16.85
CA THR A 331 -7.91 -5.55 -15.42
C THR A 331 -6.88 -4.44 -15.15
N GLN A 332 -5.82 -4.33 -15.96
CA GLN A 332 -4.83 -3.26 -15.85
C GLN A 332 -5.38 -1.86 -16.22
N THR A 333 -6.53 -1.75 -16.90
CA THR A 333 -7.03 -0.45 -17.36
C THR A 333 -7.38 0.49 -16.20
N ALA A 334 -8.06 -0.02 -15.15
CA ALA A 334 -8.32 0.76 -13.94
C ALA A 334 -7.02 1.12 -13.21
N VAL A 335 -6.08 0.17 -13.12
CA VAL A 335 -4.78 0.35 -12.46
C VAL A 335 -3.99 1.48 -13.12
N ILE A 336 -3.88 1.50 -14.45
CA ILE A 336 -3.14 2.55 -15.19
C ILE A 336 -3.74 3.94 -14.91
N ALA A 337 -5.07 4.07 -14.95
CA ALA A 337 -5.73 5.34 -14.67
C ALA A 337 -5.52 5.83 -13.23
N MET A 338 -5.55 4.92 -12.24
CA MET A 338 -5.26 5.25 -10.85
C MET A 338 -3.77 5.50 -10.59
N VAL A 339 -2.86 4.83 -11.30
CA VAL A 339 -1.41 5.12 -11.24
C VAL A 339 -1.13 6.52 -11.77
N ALA A 340 -1.79 6.97 -12.85
CA ALA A 340 -1.67 8.36 -13.31
C ALA A 340 -2.18 9.38 -12.26
N ARG A 341 -3.24 9.05 -11.51
CA ARG A 341 -3.69 9.84 -10.35
C ARG A 341 -2.66 9.84 -9.21
N GLY A 342 -2.01 8.71 -8.95
CA GLY A 342 -0.92 8.59 -7.98
C GLY A 342 0.33 9.38 -8.35
N VAL A 343 0.72 9.38 -9.63
CA VAL A 343 1.78 10.24 -10.17
C VAL A 343 1.42 11.71 -9.96
N GLN A 344 0.19 12.12 -10.32
CA GLN A 344 -0.31 13.47 -10.09
C GLN A 344 -0.36 13.86 -8.60
N ALA A 345 -0.58 12.91 -7.68
CA ALA A 345 -0.55 13.18 -6.25
C ALA A 345 0.84 13.56 -5.71
N LEU A 346 1.92 13.07 -6.34
CA LEU A 346 3.31 13.46 -6.04
C LEU A 346 3.83 14.59 -6.93
N HIS A 347 3.25 14.76 -8.12
CA HIS A 347 3.62 15.76 -9.14
C HIS A 347 2.37 16.54 -9.60
N PRO A 348 1.87 17.51 -8.80
CA PRO A 348 0.61 18.22 -9.06
C PRO A 348 0.63 19.13 -10.30
N ASP A 349 1.81 19.37 -10.86
CA ASP A 349 2.04 20.08 -12.12
C ASP A 349 1.70 19.24 -13.36
N ILE A 350 1.63 17.92 -13.22
CA ILE A 350 1.35 16.98 -14.31
C ILE A 350 -0.16 16.85 -14.56
N ARG A 351 -0.54 16.75 -15.83
CA ARG A 351 -1.93 16.65 -16.24
C ARG A 351 -2.28 15.20 -16.55
N LEU A 352 -3.53 14.79 -16.29
CA LEU A 352 -3.95 13.42 -16.58
C LEU A 352 -4.02 13.14 -18.09
N ASP A 353 -4.20 14.18 -18.93
CA ASP A 353 -4.11 14.06 -20.39
C ASP A 353 -2.68 13.92 -20.91
N ASP A 354 -1.65 13.91 -20.05
CA ASP A 354 -0.32 13.44 -20.41
C ASP A 354 -0.22 11.90 -20.51
N TYR A 355 -1.24 11.19 -20.00
CA TYR A 355 -1.31 9.73 -19.92
C TYR A 355 -2.60 9.13 -20.51
N ILE A 356 -3.74 9.78 -20.25
CA ILE A 356 -5.09 9.25 -20.46
C ILE A 356 -5.81 10.10 -21.51
N HIS A 357 -6.45 9.44 -22.48
CA HIS A 357 -7.01 10.07 -23.66
C HIS A 357 -8.43 9.56 -23.95
N GLY A 358 -9.06 10.15 -24.97
CA GLY A 358 -10.38 9.74 -25.44
C GLY A 358 -11.47 9.92 -24.37
N ASP A 359 -12.45 9.02 -24.36
CA ASP A 359 -13.60 9.08 -23.45
C ASP A 359 -13.33 8.51 -22.05
N LEU A 360 -12.13 7.98 -21.77
CA LEU A 360 -11.68 7.61 -20.42
C LEU A 360 -11.17 8.82 -19.63
N LEU A 361 -10.61 9.84 -20.31
CA LEU A 361 -10.05 11.04 -19.65
C LEU A 361 -11.06 11.77 -18.74
N PRO A 362 -12.32 12.03 -19.14
CA PRO A 362 -13.31 12.65 -18.25
C PRO A 362 -13.64 11.82 -17.01
N TRP A 363 -13.61 10.49 -17.12
CA TRP A 363 -13.79 9.60 -15.96
C TRP A 363 -12.59 9.66 -15.02
N ALA A 364 -11.36 9.73 -15.56
CA ALA A 364 -10.15 9.81 -14.76
C ALA A 364 -9.91 11.18 -14.10
N GLN A 365 -10.35 12.26 -14.74
CA GLN A 365 -10.39 13.62 -14.16
C GLN A 365 -11.53 13.78 -13.14
N GLY A 366 -12.61 13.02 -13.31
CA GLY A 366 -13.77 13.04 -12.43
C GLY A 366 -13.56 12.34 -11.09
N PRO A 367 -14.55 12.43 -10.18
CA PRO A 367 -14.50 11.77 -8.89
C PRO A 367 -14.67 10.25 -9.05
N MET A 368 -13.56 9.50 -9.11
CA MET A 368 -13.59 8.03 -9.26
C MET A 368 -14.41 7.35 -8.13
N PRO A 369 -15.23 6.32 -8.42
CA PRO A 369 -15.93 5.59 -7.36
C PRO A 369 -14.93 4.86 -6.46
N CYS A 370 -15.21 4.76 -5.16
CA CYS A 370 -14.47 3.82 -4.31
C CYS A 370 -14.76 2.37 -4.78
N THR A 371 -13.87 1.42 -4.50
CA THR A 371 -13.78 0.11 -5.18
C THR A 371 -13.66 0.25 -6.71
N THR A 372 -12.82 1.19 -7.15
CA THR A 372 -12.70 1.66 -8.54
C THR A 372 -12.46 0.53 -9.54
N GLU A 373 -11.62 -0.46 -9.19
CA GLU A 373 -11.30 -1.59 -10.07
C GLU A 373 -12.54 -2.44 -10.37
N THR A 374 -13.33 -2.77 -9.34
CA THR A 374 -14.56 -3.53 -9.48
C THR A 374 -15.60 -2.76 -10.28
N ALA A 375 -15.85 -1.49 -9.93
CA ALA A 375 -16.80 -0.63 -10.63
C ALA A 375 -16.41 -0.38 -12.10
N TYR A 376 -15.11 -0.31 -12.39
CA TYR A 376 -14.61 -0.22 -13.77
C TYR A 376 -14.85 -1.53 -14.53
N LEU A 377 -14.50 -2.69 -13.96
CA LEU A 377 -14.61 -4.01 -14.62
C LEU A 377 -16.04 -4.35 -15.08
N GLU A 378 -17.07 -3.87 -14.39
CA GLU A 378 -18.49 -4.03 -14.79
C GLU A 378 -18.84 -3.35 -16.13
N THR A 379 -18.08 -2.32 -16.54
CA THR A 379 -18.31 -1.52 -17.76
C THR A 379 -17.13 -1.55 -18.73
N ALA A 380 -16.11 -2.33 -18.41
CA ALA A 380 -14.81 -2.27 -19.05
C ALA A 380 -14.86 -2.69 -20.53
N ARG A 381 -14.21 -1.88 -21.37
CA ARG A 381 -13.79 -2.23 -22.72
C ARG A 381 -12.26 -2.08 -22.81
N HIS A 382 -11.68 -2.55 -23.91
CA HIS A 382 -10.29 -2.26 -24.22
C HIS A 382 -10.28 -1.35 -25.46
N ASP A 383 -9.81 -0.11 -25.29
CA ASP A 383 -9.61 0.84 -26.39
C ASP A 383 -8.14 1.29 -26.39
N PRO A 384 -7.34 0.93 -27.42
CA PRO A 384 -5.92 1.28 -27.49
C PRO A 384 -5.67 2.79 -27.60
N ALA A 385 -6.69 3.60 -27.89
CA ALA A 385 -6.57 5.05 -27.91
C ALA A 385 -6.54 5.68 -26.51
N TRP A 386 -6.86 4.95 -25.44
CA TRP A 386 -7.00 5.51 -24.09
C TRP A 386 -5.71 5.84 -23.36
N PHE A 387 -4.61 5.12 -23.61
CA PHE A 387 -3.36 5.38 -22.92
C PHE A 387 -2.22 5.60 -23.89
N SER A 388 -1.55 6.74 -23.76
CA SER A 388 -0.28 7.06 -24.42
C SER A 388 0.38 8.22 -23.71
N PHE A 389 1.71 8.23 -23.68
CA PHE A 389 2.48 9.35 -23.15
C PHE A 389 2.51 10.50 -24.16
N THR A 390 2.19 11.73 -23.75
CA THR A 390 2.28 12.94 -24.59
C THR A 390 3.72 13.35 -24.92
N GLY A 391 4.70 12.78 -24.21
CA GLY A 391 6.13 12.91 -24.51
C GLY A 391 7.01 12.17 -23.50
N ASP A 392 8.32 12.22 -23.74
CA ASP A 392 9.32 11.47 -22.95
C ASP A 392 9.28 11.80 -21.46
N HIS A 393 8.94 13.04 -21.08
CA HIS A 393 8.86 13.44 -19.68
C HIS A 393 7.77 12.68 -18.92
N ALA A 394 6.55 12.62 -19.47
CA ALA A 394 5.44 11.90 -18.86
C ALA A 394 5.77 10.41 -18.70
N ARG A 395 6.33 9.79 -19.75
CA ARG A 395 6.79 8.40 -19.76
C ARG A 395 7.86 8.15 -18.68
N ALA A 396 8.90 8.99 -18.64
CA ALA A 396 10.00 8.86 -17.69
C ALA A 396 9.52 9.03 -16.23
N LEU A 397 8.56 9.92 -15.99
CA LEU A 397 8.01 10.16 -14.66
C LEU A 397 7.20 8.95 -14.14
N MET A 398 6.34 8.37 -14.98
CA MET A 398 5.61 7.14 -14.60
C MET A 398 6.57 5.95 -14.44
N ALA A 399 7.63 5.87 -15.25
CA ALA A 399 8.66 4.84 -15.11
C ALA A 399 9.45 4.95 -13.80
N ASP A 400 9.87 6.16 -13.38
CA ASP A 400 10.54 6.40 -12.10
C ASP A 400 9.62 6.10 -10.90
N TYR A 401 8.36 6.54 -10.98
CA TYR A 401 7.32 6.27 -9.97
C TYR A 401 7.11 4.76 -9.73
N LEU A 402 7.01 3.99 -10.83
CA LEU A 402 6.82 2.55 -10.77
C LEU A 402 8.10 1.80 -10.39
N ASP A 403 9.28 2.18 -10.88
CA ASP A 403 10.54 1.52 -10.46
C ASP A 403 10.77 1.73 -8.97
N ARG A 404 10.60 2.94 -8.41
CA ARG A 404 10.72 3.18 -6.95
C ARG A 404 9.85 2.25 -6.10
N SER A 405 8.78 1.71 -6.69
CA SER A 405 7.81 0.80 -6.06
C SER A 405 8.01 -0.68 -6.43
N ARG A 406 9.06 -1.00 -7.20
CA ARG A 406 9.47 -2.37 -7.58
C ARG A 406 10.13 -3.11 -6.42
N LEU A 407 9.77 -4.37 -6.23
CA LEU A 407 10.14 -5.22 -5.10
C LEU A 407 10.44 -6.68 -5.52
N PRO A 408 11.20 -7.45 -4.72
CA PRO A 408 12.12 -6.94 -3.70
C PRO A 408 13.32 -6.23 -4.37
N ARG A 409 13.89 -5.26 -3.67
CA ARG A 409 15.20 -4.65 -3.95
C ARG A 409 16.30 -5.25 -3.08
N THR A 410 15.95 -5.73 -1.90
CA THR A 410 16.87 -6.39 -0.95
C THR A 410 16.24 -7.66 -0.37
N LYS A 411 17.06 -8.54 0.19
CA LYS A 411 16.58 -9.66 1.02
C LYS A 411 15.65 -9.13 2.12
N LEU A 412 14.51 -9.79 2.32
CA LEU A 412 13.62 -9.53 3.44
C LEU A 412 14.17 -10.20 4.72
N PRO A 413 14.27 -9.48 5.86
CA PRO A 413 14.88 -10.01 7.08
C PRO A 413 13.95 -10.93 7.89
N PHE A 414 12.78 -11.29 7.35
CA PHE A 414 11.73 -12.02 8.04
C PHE A 414 11.27 -13.26 7.24
N PRO A 415 10.66 -14.28 7.88
CA PRO A 415 9.88 -15.29 7.18
C PRO A 415 8.74 -14.66 6.38
N VAL A 416 8.53 -15.12 5.14
CA VAL A 416 7.51 -14.60 4.23
C VAL A 416 6.58 -15.72 3.78
N PHE A 417 5.28 -15.48 3.79
CA PHE A 417 4.28 -16.25 3.05
C PHE A 417 3.80 -15.43 1.85
N ILE A 418 3.69 -16.07 0.69
CA ILE A 418 3.13 -15.43 -0.51
C ILE A 418 2.09 -16.34 -1.17
N SER A 419 0.85 -15.87 -1.29
CA SER A 419 -0.17 -16.51 -2.12
C SER A 419 -0.38 -15.77 -3.43
N ARG A 420 -0.47 -16.53 -4.53
CA ARG A 420 -0.43 -16.01 -5.92
C ARG A 420 -1.37 -16.78 -6.84
N GLY A 421 -1.94 -16.07 -7.81
CA GLY A 421 -2.82 -16.64 -8.82
C GLY A 421 -2.01 -17.29 -9.93
N THR A 422 -2.43 -18.46 -10.43
CA THR A 422 -1.72 -19.10 -11.56
C THR A 422 -2.02 -18.43 -12.91
N ALA A 423 -3.07 -17.62 -12.98
CA ALA A 423 -3.56 -16.94 -14.19
C ALA A 423 -3.88 -15.46 -13.92
N ASP A 424 -3.10 -14.80 -13.05
CA ASP A 424 -3.25 -13.38 -12.72
C ASP A 424 -3.04 -12.52 -13.98
N THR A 425 -4.03 -11.66 -14.29
CA THR A 425 -4.03 -10.77 -15.46
C THR A 425 -3.71 -9.32 -15.11
N LEU A 426 -3.70 -8.95 -13.82
CA LEU A 426 -3.39 -7.61 -13.34
C LEU A 426 -1.88 -7.49 -13.09
N ALA A 427 -1.38 -8.32 -12.17
CA ALA A 427 0.02 -8.49 -11.87
C ALA A 427 0.46 -9.81 -12.49
N THR A 428 0.85 -9.79 -13.77
CA THR A 428 0.93 -11.00 -14.59
C THR A 428 1.73 -12.13 -13.93
N THR A 429 1.34 -13.39 -14.13
CA THR A 429 2.06 -14.55 -13.58
C THR A 429 3.56 -14.47 -13.84
N ALA A 430 3.97 -14.00 -15.03
CA ALA A 430 5.38 -13.79 -15.38
C ALA A 430 6.10 -12.73 -14.52
N TRP A 431 5.45 -11.59 -14.25
CA TRP A 431 6.00 -10.55 -13.36
C TRP A 431 6.13 -11.05 -11.93
N GLN A 432 5.12 -11.78 -11.44
CA GLN A 432 5.16 -12.38 -10.12
C GLN A 432 6.23 -13.47 -9.99
N ASP A 433 6.44 -14.27 -11.05
CA ASP A 433 7.46 -15.33 -11.09
C ASP A 433 8.88 -14.78 -11.09
N ASP A 434 9.14 -13.68 -11.82
CA ASP A 434 10.43 -12.99 -11.71
C ASP A 434 10.63 -12.41 -10.31
N ALA A 435 9.62 -11.73 -9.74
CA ALA A 435 9.72 -11.20 -8.38
C ALA A 435 10.03 -12.28 -7.33
N VAL A 436 9.36 -13.44 -7.37
CA VAL A 436 9.68 -14.58 -6.49
C VAL A 436 11.06 -15.17 -6.79
N THR A 437 11.47 -15.23 -8.06
CA THR A 437 12.82 -15.69 -8.43
C THR A 437 13.89 -14.77 -7.82
N ARG A 438 13.65 -13.45 -7.79
CA ARG A 438 14.53 -12.47 -7.13
C ARG A 438 14.54 -12.66 -5.60
N MET A 439 13.39 -12.89 -4.96
CA MET A 439 13.30 -13.22 -3.53
C MET A 439 14.14 -14.45 -3.16
N CYS A 440 13.97 -15.55 -3.90
CA CYS A 440 14.73 -16.77 -3.65
C CYS A 440 16.23 -16.61 -3.90
N ARG A 441 16.63 -15.88 -4.96
CA ARG A 441 18.05 -15.54 -5.22
C ARG A 441 18.67 -14.63 -4.16
N ALA A 442 17.88 -13.77 -3.53
CA ALA A 442 18.31 -12.97 -2.37
C ALA A 442 18.43 -13.80 -1.09
N GLY A 443 17.96 -15.06 -1.10
CA GLY A 443 17.97 -15.97 0.04
C GLY A 443 16.84 -15.74 1.03
N ASP A 444 15.69 -15.23 0.58
CA ASP A 444 14.49 -15.06 1.40
C ASP A 444 13.96 -16.41 1.92
N HIS A 445 13.44 -16.41 3.16
CA HIS A 445 12.75 -17.56 3.72
C HIS A 445 11.26 -17.52 3.33
N LEU A 446 10.98 -17.97 2.10
CA LEU A 446 9.69 -17.80 1.44
C LEU A 446 8.86 -19.09 1.42
N THR A 447 7.66 -19.08 1.99
CA THR A 447 6.61 -20.08 1.77
C THR A 447 5.69 -19.63 0.64
N GLN A 448 5.70 -20.30 -0.51
CA GLN A 448 4.80 -20.01 -1.63
C GLN A 448 3.53 -20.88 -1.60
N HIS A 449 2.38 -20.26 -1.86
CA HIS A 449 1.09 -20.94 -2.05
C HIS A 449 0.41 -20.52 -3.35
N LEU A 450 0.46 -21.39 -4.37
CA LEU A 450 -0.22 -21.13 -5.65
C LEU A 450 -1.69 -21.52 -5.59
N ARG A 451 -2.56 -20.64 -6.12
CA ARG A 451 -4.01 -20.82 -6.19
C ARG A 451 -4.46 -20.76 -7.66
N PRO A 452 -5.22 -21.75 -8.16
CA PRO A 452 -5.81 -21.68 -9.49
C PRO A 452 -6.76 -20.48 -9.57
N GLY A 453 -6.52 -19.57 -10.52
CA GLY A 453 -7.35 -18.38 -10.74
C GLY A 453 -6.56 -17.11 -11.10
N ASP A 454 -7.30 -16.01 -11.20
CA ASP A 454 -6.81 -14.65 -11.51
C ASP A 454 -6.47 -13.90 -10.19
N HIS A 455 -6.30 -12.58 -10.23
CA HIS A 455 -5.79 -11.74 -9.14
C HIS A 455 -6.54 -11.88 -7.80
N ILE A 456 -7.84 -12.19 -7.82
CA ILE A 456 -8.68 -12.26 -6.60
C ILE A 456 -8.73 -13.65 -5.94
N ASP A 457 -8.51 -14.72 -6.71
CA ASP A 457 -8.63 -16.11 -6.24
C ASP A 457 -7.62 -16.55 -5.14
N PRO A 458 -6.43 -15.92 -5.00
CA PRO A 458 -5.52 -16.16 -3.88
C PRO A 458 -5.90 -15.48 -2.57
N ILE A 459 -6.88 -14.57 -2.58
CA ILE A 459 -7.25 -13.78 -1.41
C ILE A 459 -8.13 -14.62 -0.49
N ASP A 460 -7.48 -15.51 0.25
CA ASP A 460 -8.11 -16.57 1.04
C ASP A 460 -8.86 -16.08 2.29
N LEU A 461 -8.72 -14.81 2.67
CA LEU A 461 -9.50 -14.17 3.74
C LEU A 461 -10.78 -13.46 3.23
N GLY A 462 -11.05 -13.53 1.93
CA GLY A 462 -12.27 -13.06 1.30
C GLY A 462 -12.29 -11.56 0.97
N THR A 463 -12.94 -11.26 -0.16
CA THR A 463 -13.08 -9.92 -0.76
C THR A 463 -14.53 -9.53 -1.06
N THR A 464 -15.49 -10.47 -0.95
CA THR A 464 -16.91 -10.25 -1.27
C THR A 464 -17.83 -10.70 -0.13
N PRO A 465 -19.08 -10.22 -0.06
CA PRO A 465 -20.09 -10.75 0.86
C PRO A 465 -20.36 -12.25 0.67
N GLU A 466 -20.30 -12.74 -0.56
CA GLU A 466 -20.49 -14.15 -0.92
C GLU A 466 -19.40 -15.05 -0.30
N TRP A 467 -18.20 -14.49 -0.05
CA TRP A 467 -17.09 -15.12 0.69
C TRP A 467 -17.33 -15.21 2.21
N VAL A 468 -18.35 -14.51 2.72
CA VAL A 468 -18.85 -14.67 4.11
C VAL A 468 -19.86 -15.81 4.16
N ASP A 469 -20.74 -15.94 3.16
CA ASP A 469 -21.69 -17.05 3.06
C ASP A 469 -21.02 -18.41 2.75
N SER A 470 -19.87 -18.40 2.07
CA SER A 470 -19.04 -19.60 1.87
C SER A 470 -18.11 -19.92 3.05
N TYR A 471 -18.12 -19.12 4.11
CA TYR A 471 -17.33 -19.39 5.31
C TYR A 471 -17.87 -20.61 6.06
N VAL A 472 -17.07 -21.66 6.17
CA VAL A 472 -17.30 -22.74 7.12
C VAL A 472 -16.60 -22.37 8.44
N PRO A 473 -17.33 -22.19 9.56
CA PRO A 473 -16.71 -21.90 10.85
C PRO A 473 -15.68 -22.97 11.22
N GLY A 474 -14.43 -22.53 11.43
CA GLY A 474 -13.29 -23.42 11.66
C GLY A 474 -12.45 -23.75 10.44
N ASP A 475 -12.82 -23.30 9.24
CA ASP A 475 -11.93 -23.33 8.07
C ASP A 475 -10.73 -22.40 8.31
N VAL A 476 -9.55 -23.01 8.38
CA VAL A 476 -8.29 -22.30 8.62
C VAL A 476 -7.58 -22.18 7.28
N THR A 477 -7.63 -21.00 6.69
CA THR A 477 -7.06 -20.75 5.36
C THR A 477 -5.53 -20.85 5.41
N PRO A 478 -4.84 -21.15 4.30
CA PRO A 478 -3.38 -21.22 4.24
C PRO A 478 -2.67 -20.03 4.90
N THR A 479 -3.15 -18.80 4.67
CA THR A 479 -2.64 -17.59 5.34
C THR A 479 -2.79 -17.66 6.85
N VAL A 480 -3.99 -17.98 7.37
CA VAL A 480 -4.23 -18.08 8.82
C VAL A 480 -3.42 -19.22 9.43
N GLN A 481 -3.29 -20.37 8.76
CA GLN A 481 -2.46 -21.48 9.24
C GLN A 481 -1.00 -21.05 9.42
N TRP A 482 -0.45 -20.35 8.43
CA TRP A 482 0.93 -19.86 8.47
C TRP A 482 1.14 -18.81 9.57
N ILE A 483 0.25 -17.81 9.68
CA ILE A 483 0.33 -16.78 10.73
C ILE A 483 0.17 -17.40 12.13
N ARG A 484 -0.74 -18.36 12.33
CA ARG A 484 -0.88 -19.12 13.59
C ARG A 484 0.41 -19.87 13.94
N ALA A 485 1.04 -20.54 12.96
CA ALA A 485 2.29 -21.28 13.17
C ALA A 485 3.44 -20.33 13.57
N LEU A 486 3.58 -19.21 12.86
CA LEU A 486 4.58 -18.17 13.09
C LEU A 486 4.44 -17.54 14.50
N LEU A 487 3.23 -17.13 14.88
CA LEU A 487 2.97 -16.53 16.19
C LEU A 487 3.22 -17.52 17.33
N ALA A 488 2.90 -18.81 17.12
CA ALA A 488 3.22 -19.91 18.02
C ALA A 488 4.72 -20.30 18.04
N GLY A 489 5.59 -19.60 17.31
CA GLY A 489 7.03 -19.87 17.27
C GLY A 489 7.42 -21.16 16.55
N LYS A 490 6.53 -21.74 15.74
CA LYS A 490 6.83 -22.94 14.94
C LYS A 490 7.65 -22.55 13.71
N PRO A 491 8.60 -23.39 13.27
CA PRO A 491 9.28 -23.20 11.99
C PRO A 491 8.26 -23.16 10.84
N THR A 492 8.42 -22.20 9.94
CA THR A 492 7.70 -22.15 8.66
C THR A 492 8.54 -22.82 7.58
N PRO A 493 7.95 -23.56 6.61
CA PRO A 493 8.71 -24.17 5.53
C PRO A 493 9.14 -23.12 4.50
N SER A 494 10.32 -23.28 3.90
CA SER A 494 10.71 -22.54 2.69
C SER A 494 10.45 -23.39 1.45
N THR A 495 9.91 -22.76 0.40
CA THR A 495 9.71 -23.33 -0.93
C THR A 495 10.73 -22.80 -1.95
N CYS A 496 11.63 -21.91 -1.55
CA CYS A 496 12.75 -21.52 -2.40
C CYS A 496 13.70 -22.70 -2.60
N THR A 497 13.89 -23.11 -3.85
CA THR A 497 14.88 -24.10 -4.24
C THR A 497 16.27 -23.43 -4.30
N PRO A 498 17.34 -24.06 -3.76
CA PRO A 498 18.72 -23.56 -3.88
C PRO A 498 19.24 -23.49 -5.32
#